data_AF-A0A2M9ZMS8-F1
#
_entry.id   AF-A0A2M9ZMS8-F1
#
_cell.length_a   1.000
_cell.length_b   1.000
_cell.length_c   1.000
_cell.angle_alpha   90.00
_cell.angle_beta   90.00
_cell.angle_gamma   90.00
#
_symmetry.space_group_name_H-M   'P 1'
#
loop_
_entity.id
_entity.type
_entity.pdbx_description
1 polymer ?
#
loop_
_entity_poly.entity_id
_entity_poly.type
_entity_poly.pdbx_seq_one_letter_code
_entity_poly.pdbx_strand_id
1 'polypeptide(L)'
;MQKYSIAILVLLSLFSYQCELKDKNEASEKLLRQLVNGSATPSSNTANGNGGSTYFKVGGAISGLGGGKSITLANNIIDTSPFFLNGPFQFPFSYQDAGTYAVSITVQPVGQTCTLANQNGAISGADVTSVIVMCGP
;
A
#
# COMPACT_ATOMS: atom_id res chain seq x y z
N MET A 1 2.99 -10.11 -56.68
CA MET A 1 3.16 -10.96 -55.47
C MET A 1 4.52 -10.79 -54.77
N GLN A 2 5.51 -10.09 -55.35
CA GLN A 2 6.84 -9.85 -54.74
C GLN A 2 6.86 -8.88 -53.53
N LYS A 3 5.87 -7.96 -53.43
CA LYS A 3 5.87 -6.88 -52.42
C LYS A 3 5.60 -7.36 -50.99
N TYR A 4 4.87 -8.47 -50.82
CA TYR A 4 4.57 -9.03 -49.49
C TYR A 4 5.74 -9.84 -48.90
N SER A 5 6.60 -10.42 -49.74
CA SER A 5 7.75 -11.23 -49.30
C SER A 5 8.83 -10.38 -48.60
N ILE A 6 9.10 -9.18 -49.13
CA ILE A 6 10.06 -8.23 -48.53
C ILE A 6 9.52 -7.68 -47.20
N ALA A 7 8.22 -7.40 -47.11
CA ALA A 7 7.59 -6.91 -45.88
C ALA A 7 7.66 -7.94 -44.73
N ILE A 8 7.49 -9.24 -45.04
CA ILE A 8 7.59 -10.32 -44.04
C ILE A 8 9.05 -10.52 -43.58
N LEU A 9 10.03 -10.44 -44.49
CA LEU A 9 11.44 -10.54 -44.13
C LEU A 9 11.92 -9.35 -43.27
N VAL A 10 11.41 -8.15 -43.52
CA VAL A 10 11.72 -6.95 -42.70
C VAL A 10 11.03 -7.03 -41.33
N LEU A 11 9.81 -7.56 -41.25
CA LEU A 11 9.13 -7.78 -39.97
C LEU A 11 9.80 -8.86 -39.11
N LEU A 12 10.26 -9.96 -39.72
CA LEU A 12 10.97 -11.01 -39.01
C LEU A 12 12.34 -10.54 -38.50
N SER A 13 13.08 -9.73 -39.28
CA SER A 13 14.34 -9.16 -38.81
C SER A 13 14.11 -8.14 -37.69
N LEU A 14 13.09 -7.29 -37.78
CA LEU A 14 12.70 -6.38 -36.69
C LEU A 14 12.28 -7.11 -35.42
N PHE A 15 11.58 -8.25 -35.53
CA PHE A 15 11.22 -9.07 -34.38
C PHE A 15 12.45 -9.72 -33.72
N SER A 16 13.42 -10.17 -34.51
CA SER A 16 14.72 -10.64 -34.00
C SER A 16 15.48 -9.53 -33.27
N TYR A 17 15.50 -8.30 -33.82
CA TYR A 17 16.13 -7.14 -33.18
C TYR A 17 15.49 -6.78 -31.82
N GLN A 18 14.18 -6.99 -31.65
CA GLN A 18 13.49 -6.73 -30.38
C GLN A 18 13.72 -7.82 -29.32
N CYS A 19 14.15 -9.03 -29.71
CA CYS A 19 14.62 -10.03 -28.74
C CYS A 19 16.02 -9.67 -28.20
N GLU A 20 16.89 -9.08 -29.03
CA GLU A 20 18.31 -8.88 -28.69
C GLU A 20 18.61 -7.67 -27.79
N LEU A 21 17.61 -6.83 -27.49
CA LEU A 21 17.75 -5.70 -26.55
C LEU A 21 17.19 -5.96 -25.15
N LYS A 22 16.57 -7.12 -24.90
CA LYS A 22 16.03 -7.45 -23.56
C LYS A 22 17.09 -7.96 -22.57
N ASP A 23 18.32 -8.21 -23.02
CA ASP A 23 19.42 -8.79 -22.25
C ASP A 23 20.42 -7.74 -21.70
N LYS A 24 19.92 -6.61 -21.17
CA LYS A 24 20.76 -5.60 -20.47
C LYS A 24 20.17 -5.07 -19.16
N ASN A 25 19.09 -5.65 -18.65
CA ASN A 25 18.62 -5.40 -17.27
C ASN A 25 19.06 -6.52 -16.30
N GLU A 26 20.15 -7.21 -16.62
CA GLU A 26 20.77 -8.19 -15.71
C GLU A 26 21.78 -7.50 -14.77
N ALA A 27 21.33 -6.42 -14.13
CA ALA A 27 22.06 -5.73 -13.07
C ALA A 27 21.21 -5.47 -11.81
N SER A 28 19.89 -5.64 -11.89
CA SER A 28 18.99 -5.44 -10.74
C SER A 28 18.74 -6.72 -9.91
N GLU A 29 18.95 -7.91 -10.48
CA GLU A 29 18.83 -9.22 -9.77
C GLU A 29 20.08 -9.58 -8.94
N LYS A 30 21.21 -8.91 -9.15
CA LYS A 30 22.42 -9.10 -8.34
C LYS A 30 22.31 -8.45 -6.95
N LEU A 31 21.46 -7.42 -6.83
CA LEU A 31 21.19 -6.72 -5.58
C LEU A 31 20.18 -7.47 -4.70
N LEU A 32 19.20 -8.17 -5.30
CA LEU A 32 18.28 -9.05 -4.56
C LEU A 32 19.01 -10.23 -3.90
N ARG A 33 20.09 -10.74 -4.50
CA ARG A 33 20.87 -11.85 -3.91
C ARG A 33 21.76 -11.44 -2.73
N GLN A 34 22.16 -10.17 -2.61
CA GLN A 34 22.99 -9.70 -1.48
C GLN A 34 22.19 -9.39 -0.20
N LEU A 35 20.87 -9.15 -0.27
CA LEU A 35 20.04 -8.96 0.94
C LEU A 35 19.62 -10.28 1.61
N VAL A 36 19.68 -11.40 0.89
CA VAL A 36 19.32 -12.71 1.45
C VAL A 36 20.48 -13.34 2.23
N ASN A 37 21.75 -13.07 1.86
CA ASN A 37 22.91 -13.69 2.50
C ASN A 37 24.02 -12.68 2.86
N GLY A 38 23.87 -11.96 3.98
CA GLY A 38 25.01 -11.65 4.86
C GLY A 38 25.21 -10.22 5.34
N SER A 39 24.94 -9.98 6.62
CA SER A 39 26.00 -9.56 7.54
C SER A 39 25.72 -10.13 8.94
N ALA A 40 26.77 -10.66 9.55
CA ALA A 40 26.74 -11.59 10.67
C ALA A 40 26.33 -11.00 12.03
N THR A 41 26.02 -11.93 12.93
CA THR A 41 25.61 -11.85 14.34
C THR A 41 26.58 -11.09 15.26
N PRO A 42 26.10 -10.65 16.45
CA PRO A 42 26.40 -11.44 17.65
C PRO A 42 25.14 -11.85 18.41
N SER A 43 25.20 -13.09 18.89
CA SER A 43 24.32 -13.67 19.90
C SER A 43 23.85 -12.67 20.96
N SER A 44 22.53 -12.50 21.06
CA SER A 44 21.90 -12.65 22.38
C SER A 44 21.15 -13.98 22.36
N ASN A 45 21.66 -14.93 23.15
CA ASN A 45 20.92 -16.12 23.52
C ASN A 45 19.64 -15.67 24.23
N THR A 46 18.54 -15.64 23.50
CA THR A 46 17.20 -15.92 24.05
C THR A 46 16.42 -16.60 22.95
N ALA A 47 16.35 -17.93 23.04
CA ALA A 47 15.47 -18.72 22.20
C ALA A 47 14.02 -18.36 22.55
N ASN A 48 13.37 -17.56 21.70
CA ASN A 48 11.99 -17.76 21.21
C ASN A 48 11.58 -16.52 20.41
N GLY A 49 11.20 -16.69 19.14
CA GLY A 49 10.70 -15.59 18.33
C GLY A 49 10.49 -16.00 16.90
N ASN A 50 9.36 -16.64 16.64
CA ASN A 50 8.79 -16.81 15.31
C ASN A 50 8.80 -15.45 14.57
N GLY A 51 9.79 -15.22 13.71
CA GLY A 51 9.96 -13.98 12.93
C GLY A 51 8.96 -13.87 11.78
N GLY A 52 7.69 -14.20 12.02
CA GLY A 52 6.61 -13.87 11.12
C GLY A 52 6.32 -12.39 11.27
N SER A 53 6.48 -11.61 10.20
CA SER A 53 5.97 -10.24 10.16
C SER A 53 4.47 -10.28 10.44
N THR A 54 4.07 -9.81 11.62
CA THR A 54 2.68 -9.62 12.01
C THR A 54 2.17 -8.34 11.37
N TYR A 55 1.00 -8.40 10.76
CA TYR A 55 0.37 -7.26 10.11
C TYR A 55 -1.02 -7.04 10.68
N PHE A 56 -1.35 -5.79 10.93
CA PHE A 56 -2.62 -5.38 11.52
C PHE A 56 -3.31 -4.32 10.66
N LYS A 57 -4.64 -4.26 10.77
CA LYS A 57 -5.46 -3.26 10.10
C LYS A 57 -5.51 -1.97 10.91
N VAL A 58 -5.76 -0.88 10.20
CA VAL A 58 -6.06 0.42 10.79
C VAL A 58 -7.49 0.77 10.41
N GLY A 59 -8.25 1.28 11.37
CA GLY A 59 -9.67 1.54 11.24
C GLY A 59 -10.21 2.32 12.42
N GLY A 60 -11.52 2.48 12.42
CA GLY A 60 -12.19 3.40 13.32
C GLY A 60 -13.70 3.40 13.15
N ALA A 61 -14.34 4.47 13.58
CA ALA A 61 -15.76 4.71 13.37
C ALA A 61 -16.03 6.09 12.77
N ILE A 62 -16.95 6.15 11.81
CA ILE A 62 -17.48 7.38 11.22
C ILE A 62 -18.85 7.68 11.82
N SER A 63 -19.05 8.93 12.23
CA SER A 63 -20.31 9.43 12.78
C SER A 63 -20.68 10.77 12.17
N GLY A 64 -21.99 11.01 12.00
CA GLY A 64 -22.54 12.26 11.48
C GLY A 64 -22.37 12.48 9.97
N LEU A 65 -21.88 11.49 9.22
CA LEU A 65 -21.80 11.56 7.76
C LEU A 65 -23.22 11.57 7.16
N GLY A 66 -23.55 12.60 6.40
CA GLY A 66 -24.87 12.73 5.78
C GLY A 66 -25.13 11.63 4.75
N GLY A 67 -26.37 11.17 4.65
CA GLY A 67 -26.77 10.15 3.68
C GLY A 67 -26.43 10.56 2.25
N GLY A 68 -25.86 9.63 1.48
CA GLY A 68 -25.44 9.87 0.09
C GLY A 68 -24.18 10.72 -0.08
N LYS A 69 -23.51 11.11 1.02
CA LYS A 69 -22.23 11.79 0.99
C LYS A 69 -21.08 10.80 1.12
N SER A 70 -19.87 11.26 0.79
CA SER A 70 -18.64 10.52 0.97
C SER A 70 -17.59 11.36 1.68
N ILE A 71 -16.70 10.69 2.38
CA ILE A 71 -15.46 11.24 2.92
C ILE A 71 -14.31 10.39 2.39
N THR A 72 -13.19 11.01 2.02
CA THR A 72 -11.98 10.27 1.65
C THR A 72 -10.95 10.43 2.76
N LEU A 73 -10.50 9.30 3.29
CA LEU A 73 -9.45 9.24 4.29
C LEU A 73 -8.19 8.67 3.68
N ALA A 74 -7.03 9.12 4.14
CA ALA A 74 -5.75 8.50 3.82
C ALA A 74 -5.05 8.05 5.10
N ASN A 75 -4.46 6.86 5.11
CA ASN A 75 -3.51 6.45 6.13
C ASN A 75 -2.08 6.54 5.58
N ASN A 76 -1.19 7.20 6.33
CA ASN A 76 0.19 7.45 5.97
C ASN A 76 0.36 8.06 4.56
N ILE A 77 -0.63 8.87 4.12
CA ILE A 77 -0.71 9.54 2.80
C ILE A 77 -0.90 8.58 1.61
N ILE A 78 -0.47 7.33 1.72
CA ILE A 78 -0.38 6.37 0.62
C ILE A 78 -1.70 5.59 0.45
N ASP A 79 -2.31 5.15 1.55
CA ASP A 79 -3.54 4.35 1.52
C ASP A 79 -4.77 5.25 1.59
N THR A 80 -5.24 5.69 0.43
CA THR A 80 -6.39 6.58 0.31
C THR A 80 -7.64 5.79 -0.07
N SER A 81 -8.68 5.88 0.76
CA SER A 81 -9.94 5.14 0.58
C SER A 81 -11.17 6.03 0.82
N PRO A 82 -12.20 5.98 -0.04
CA PRO A 82 -13.47 6.64 0.20
C PRO A 82 -14.40 5.80 1.10
N PHE A 83 -15.13 6.46 1.98
CA PHE A 83 -16.14 5.87 2.86
C PHE A 83 -17.48 6.60 2.70
N PHE A 84 -18.58 5.85 2.76
CA PHE A 84 -19.92 6.34 2.41
C PHE A 84 -20.96 6.14 3.52
N LEU A 85 -20.59 5.43 4.58
CA LEU A 85 -21.50 5.00 5.64
C LEU A 85 -20.96 5.42 7.01
N ASN A 86 -21.89 5.68 7.92
CA ASN A 86 -21.59 5.75 9.35
C ASN A 86 -21.34 4.34 9.90
N GLY A 87 -20.61 4.27 11.02
CA GLY A 87 -20.26 3.04 11.69
C GLY A 87 -18.78 2.66 11.49
N PRO A 88 -18.41 1.40 11.75
CA PRO A 88 -17.03 0.96 11.70
C PRO A 88 -16.47 0.99 10.27
N PHE A 89 -15.22 1.39 10.13
CA PHE A 89 -14.47 1.34 8.89
C PHE A 89 -13.08 0.74 9.12
N GLN A 90 -12.49 0.18 8.07
CA GLN A 90 -11.09 -0.26 8.06
C GLN A 90 -10.47 0.09 6.71
N PHE A 91 -9.18 0.42 6.75
CA PHE A 91 -8.36 0.57 5.57
C PHE A 91 -8.10 -0.80 4.90
N PRO A 92 -8.03 -0.86 3.56
CA PRO A 92 -7.87 -2.10 2.82
C PRO A 92 -6.49 -2.74 3.01
N PHE A 93 -5.44 -1.95 3.29
CA PHE A 93 -4.09 -2.48 3.52
C PHE A 93 -3.85 -2.82 4.99
N SER A 94 -2.96 -3.80 5.21
CA SER A 94 -2.45 -4.12 6.54
C SER A 94 -1.04 -3.57 6.69
N TYR A 95 -0.68 -3.22 7.92
CA TYR A 95 0.56 -2.53 8.26
C TYR A 95 1.34 -3.37 9.27
N GLN A 96 2.66 -3.33 9.16
CA GLN A 96 3.53 -4.11 10.03
C GLN A 96 3.33 -3.69 11.50
N ASP A 97 3.36 -4.66 12.40
CA ASP A 97 3.40 -4.42 13.84
C ASP A 97 4.58 -3.52 14.24
N ALA A 98 4.40 -2.75 15.31
CA ALA A 98 5.29 -1.65 15.72
C ALA A 98 5.45 -0.52 14.67
N GLY A 99 4.79 -0.60 13.51
CA GLY A 99 4.68 0.50 12.55
C GLY A 99 3.78 1.62 13.07
N THR A 100 3.86 2.78 12.42
CA THR A 100 3.02 3.94 12.75
C THR A 100 1.86 4.09 11.76
N TYR A 101 0.78 4.69 12.22
CA TYR A 101 -0.34 5.13 11.40
C TYR A 101 -0.54 6.63 11.56
N ALA A 102 -1.05 7.26 10.49
CA ALA A 102 -1.35 8.68 10.43
C ALA A 102 -2.51 8.87 9.45
N VAL A 103 -3.72 8.90 9.99
CA VAL A 103 -4.97 9.13 9.26
C VAL A 103 -5.16 10.62 9.01
N SER A 104 -5.53 10.96 7.78
CA SER A 104 -5.89 12.32 7.37
C SER A 104 -7.15 12.30 6.53
N ILE A 105 -7.88 13.41 6.52
CA ILE A 105 -9.00 13.62 5.60
C ILE A 105 -8.43 14.26 4.33
N THR A 106 -8.53 13.57 3.20
CA THR A 106 -8.08 14.10 1.91
C THR A 106 -9.21 14.78 1.14
N VAL A 107 -10.46 14.35 1.36
CA VAL A 107 -11.65 14.99 0.78
C VAL A 107 -12.76 15.07 1.82
N GLN A 108 -13.23 16.29 2.09
CA GLN A 108 -14.39 16.53 2.94
C GLN A 108 -15.71 16.25 2.18
N PRO A 109 -16.77 15.82 2.86
CA PRO A 109 -18.09 15.71 2.23
C PRO A 109 -18.63 17.09 1.86
N VAL A 110 -19.36 17.19 0.75
CA VAL A 110 -19.97 18.47 0.33
C VAL A 110 -20.97 18.95 1.39
N GLY A 111 -20.77 20.16 1.91
CA GLY A 111 -21.64 20.78 2.92
C GLY A 111 -21.57 20.11 4.29
N GLN A 112 -20.45 19.47 4.62
CA GLN A 112 -20.12 19.02 5.97
C GLN A 112 -18.62 19.22 6.23
N THR A 113 -18.27 19.37 7.50
CA THR A 113 -16.88 19.31 7.96
C THR A 113 -16.72 18.11 8.88
N CYS A 114 -15.77 17.25 8.55
CA CYS A 114 -15.36 16.13 9.38
C CYS A 114 -14.06 16.46 10.12
N THR A 115 -13.96 15.96 11.35
CA THR A 115 -12.79 16.07 12.23
C THR A 115 -12.33 14.68 12.63
N LEU A 116 -11.05 14.57 12.96
CA LEU A 116 -10.41 13.32 13.40
C LEU A 116 -9.97 13.42 14.86
N ALA A 117 -10.10 12.31 15.58
CA ALA A 117 -9.41 12.07 16.84
C ALA A 117 -8.72 10.69 16.81
N ASN A 118 -7.65 10.54 17.59
CA ASN A 118 -6.77 9.36 17.57
C ASN A 118 -6.26 9.02 16.17
N GLN A 119 -5.96 10.04 15.37
CA GLN A 119 -5.57 9.89 13.99
C GLN A 119 -4.15 9.39 13.80
N ASN A 120 -3.32 9.38 14.84
CA ASN A 120 -1.95 8.91 14.77
C ASN A 120 -1.58 8.06 15.98
N GLY A 121 -0.59 7.19 15.78
CA GLY A 121 -0.10 6.30 16.82
C GLY A 121 0.75 5.17 16.27
N ALA A 122 1.07 4.22 17.14
CA ALA A 122 1.74 2.98 16.77
C ALA A 122 0.77 1.80 16.79
N ILE A 123 1.05 0.82 15.96
CA ILE A 123 0.41 -0.48 15.95
C ILE A 123 1.10 -1.34 17.00
N SER A 124 0.33 -2.02 17.85
CA SER A 124 0.88 -2.81 18.96
C SER A 124 0.11 -4.11 19.14
N GLY A 125 0.51 -5.14 18.38
CA GLY A 125 0.03 -6.51 18.55
C GLY A 125 -1.46 -6.75 18.24
N ALA A 126 -2.18 -5.76 17.72
CA ALA A 126 -3.61 -5.85 17.37
C ALA A 126 -4.03 -4.80 16.33
N ASP A 127 -5.20 -5.01 15.72
CA ASP A 127 -5.85 -4.06 14.82
C ASP A 127 -6.17 -2.74 15.55
N VAL A 128 -5.82 -1.63 14.92
CA VAL A 128 -6.20 -0.30 15.39
C VAL A 128 -7.63 -0.03 14.98
N THR A 129 -8.52 0.12 15.95
CA THR A 129 -9.97 0.41 15.74
C THR A 129 -10.42 1.70 16.42
N SER A 130 -9.46 2.48 16.95
CA SER A 130 -9.70 3.63 17.81
C SER A 130 -9.80 4.97 17.09
N VAL A 131 -9.63 5.01 15.77
CA VAL A 131 -9.73 6.26 15.00
C VAL A 131 -11.19 6.73 15.02
N ILE A 132 -11.40 7.99 15.36
CA ILE A 132 -12.75 8.57 15.43
C ILE A 132 -12.86 9.63 14.35
N VAL A 133 -13.92 9.53 13.54
CA VAL A 133 -14.30 10.53 12.55
C VAL A 133 -15.67 11.10 12.94
N MET A 134 -15.72 12.41 13.18
CA MET A 134 -16.97 13.11 13.49
C MET A 134 -17.25 14.16 12.42
N CYS A 135 -18.37 14.01 11.72
CA CYS A 135 -18.84 14.92 10.70
C CYS A 135 -20.03 15.74 11.21
N GLY A 136 -20.08 17.01 10.84
CA GLY A 136 -21.20 17.92 11.10
C GLY A 136 -21.42 18.89 9.93
N PRO A 137 -22.58 19.54 9.86
CA PRO A 137 -22.85 20.58 8.85
C PRO A 137 -21.88 21.76 8.95
#